data_AF-A0ABC8C9J7-F1
#
_entry.id   AF-A0ABC8C9J7-F1
#
_cell.length_a   1.000
_cell.length_b   1.000
_cell.length_c   1.000
_cell.angle_alpha   90.00
_cell.angle_beta   90.00
_cell.angle_gamma   90.00
#
_symmetry.space_group_name_H-M   'P 1'
#
loop_
_entity.id
_entity.type
_entity.pdbx_description
1 polymer ?
#
loop_
_entity_poly.entity_id
_entity_poly.type
_entity_poly.pdbx_seq_one_letter_code
_entity_poly.pdbx_strand_id
1 'polypeptide(L)' 'MEKNDPQKSLRDMHELEGARARAEAMKIALRVAVKLLPHESQLELQSILQNYCSGAMPLLGMDEALQIVKDSSPPTPHMQ' A
#
# COMPACT_ATOMS: atom_id res chain seq x y z
N MET A 1 -11.51 -1.86 37.45
CA MET A 1 -12.00 -2.93 36.55
C MET A 1 -12.87 -2.25 35.50
N GLU A 2 -12.31 -1.92 34.34
CA GLU A 2 -13.12 -1.47 33.20
C GLU A 2 -14.02 -2.63 32.76
N LYS A 3 -15.33 -2.40 32.77
CA LYS A 3 -16.31 -3.35 32.24
C LYS A 3 -16.10 -3.42 30.73
N ASN A 4 -15.74 -4.59 30.21
CA ASN A 4 -15.79 -4.86 28.77
C ASN A 4 -17.24 -4.71 28.30
N ASP A 5 -17.54 -3.64 27.56
CA ASP A 5 -18.84 -3.44 26.92
C ASP A 5 -18.86 -4.23 25.60
N PRO A 6 -19.65 -5.31 25.50
CA PRO A 6 -19.66 -6.16 24.31
C PRO A 6 -20.22 -5.47 23.08
N GLN A 7 -21.05 -4.42 23.23
CA GLN A 7 -21.57 -3.67 22.08
C GLN A 7 -20.51 -2.73 21.50
N LYS A 8 -19.66 -2.15 22.36
CA LYS A 8 -18.48 -1.39 21.91
C LYS A 8 -17.53 -2.29 21.12
N SER A 9 -17.23 -3.48 21.63
CA SER A 9 -16.35 -4.45 20.95
C SER A 9 -16.86 -4.87 19.56
N LEU A 10 -18.17 -5.00 19.37
CA LEU A 10 -18.76 -5.35 18.07
C LEU A 10 -18.69 -4.20 17.04
N ARG A 11 -18.77 -2.95 17.51
CA ARG A 11 -18.64 -1.76 16.66
C ARG A 11 -17.19 -1.56 16.22
N ASP A 12 -16.26 -1.66 17.16
CA ASP A 12 -14.82 -1.55 16.89
C ASP A 12 -14.36 -2.60 15.86
N MET A 13 -14.92 -3.82 15.94
CA MET A 13 -14.66 -4.89 14.96
C MET A 13 -15.21 -4.56 13.56
N HIS A 14 -16.44 -4.05 13.44
CA HIS A 14 -17.01 -3.64 12.15
C HIS A 14 -16.23 -2.47 11.52
N GLU A 15 -15.79 -1.51 12.34
CA GLU A 15 -14.98 -0.40 11.87
C GLU A 15 -13.62 -0.88 11.34
N LEU A 16 -13.01 -1.84 12.04
CA LEU A 16 -11.77 -2.49 11.61
C LEU A 16 -11.94 -3.26 10.29
N GLU A 17 -13.02 -4.03 10.15
CA GLU A 17 -13.35 -4.74 8.91
C GLU A 17 -13.58 -3.77 7.76
N GLY A 18 -14.31 -2.67 8.00
CA GLY A 18 -14.52 -1.62 7.02
C GLY A 18 -13.21 -0.92 6.62
N ALA A 19 -12.33 -0.64 7.58
CA ALA A 19 -11.01 -0.08 7.30
C ALA A 19 -10.14 -1.03 6.48
N ARG A 20 -10.16 -2.33 6.80
CA ARG A 20 -9.46 -3.37 6.05
C ARG A 20 -9.97 -3.47 4.60
N ALA A 21 -11.28 -3.49 4.41
CA ALA A 21 -11.87 -3.54 3.07
C ALA A 21 -11.50 -2.32 2.22
N ARG A 22 -11.50 -1.11 2.81
CA ARG A 22 -11.06 0.11 2.14
C ARG A 22 -9.57 0.08 1.78
N ALA A 23 -8.72 -0.41 2.69
CA ALA A 23 -7.30 -0.56 2.44
C ALA A 23 -7.05 -1.52 1.26
N GLU A 24 -7.75 -2.66 1.22
CA GLU A 24 -7.61 -3.61 0.11
C GLU A 24 -8.09 -3.02 -1.22
N ALA A 25 -9.22 -2.30 -1.22
CA ALA A 25 -9.70 -1.61 -2.41
C ALA A 25 -8.68 -0.57 -2.93
N MET A 26 -8.01 0.15 -2.01
CA MET A 26 -6.96 1.10 -2.37
C MET A 26 -5.73 0.40 -2.97
N LYS A 27 -5.33 -0.75 -2.41
CA LYS A 27 -4.24 -1.58 -2.97
C LYS A 27 -4.56 -2.06 -4.38
N ILE A 28 -5.81 -2.48 -4.63
CA ILE A 28 -6.27 -2.86 -5.98
C ILE A 28 -6.22 -1.66 -6.93
N ALA A 29 -6.73 -0.51 -6.51
CA ALA A 29 -6.71 0.71 -7.32
C ALA A 29 -5.27 1.12 -7.67
N LEU A 30 -4.34 1.04 -6.71
CA LEU A 30 -2.93 1.32 -6.93
C LEU A 30 -2.31 0.36 -7.96
N ARG A 31 -2.55 -0.96 -7.83
CA ARG A 31 -2.07 -1.95 -8.82
C ARG A 31 -2.54 -1.62 -10.23
N VAL A 32 -3.81 -1.24 -10.39
CA VAL A 32 -4.37 -0.86 -11.69
C VAL A 32 -3.70 0.42 -12.20
N ALA A 33 -3.61 1.45 -11.37
CA ALA A 33 -3.02 2.73 -11.74
C ALA A 33 -1.56 2.58 -12.20
N VAL A 34 -0.74 1.81 -11.46
CA VAL A 34 0.67 1.59 -11.81
C VAL A 34 0.81 0.91 -13.17
N LYS A 35 -0.01 -0.11 -13.46
CA LYS A 35 0.02 -0.81 -14.75
C LYS A 35 -0.36 0.07 -15.94
N LEU A 36 -1.10 1.16 -15.71
CA LEU A 36 -1.47 2.12 -16.74
C LEU A 36 -0.39 3.21 -16.95
N LEU A 37 0.59 3.32 -16.07
CA LEU A 37 1.69 4.26 -16.22
C LEU A 37 2.66 3.80 -17.32
N PRO A 38 3.29 4.73 -18.05
CA PRO A 38 4.45 4.41 -18.87
C PRO A 38 5.58 3.80 -18.04
N HIS A 39 6.40 2.95 -18.66
CA HIS A 39 7.49 2.23 -18.00
C HIS A 39 8.44 3.17 -17.21
N GLU A 40 8.83 4.29 -17.80
CA GLU A 40 9.70 5.29 -17.16
C GLU A 40 9.07 5.84 -15.87
N SER A 41 7.78 6.18 -15.90
CA SER A 41 7.04 6.65 -14.73
C SER A 41 6.87 5.58 -13.65
N GLN A 42 6.78 4.30 -14.03
CA GLN A 42 6.76 3.19 -13.07
C GLN A 42 8.10 3.10 -12.30
N LEU A 43 9.23 3.22 -13.01
CA LEU A 43 10.56 3.22 -12.42
C LEU A 43 10.79 4.44 -11.53
N GLU A 44 10.35 5.61 -11.97
CA GLU A 44 10.43 6.85 -11.18
C GLU A 44 9.62 6.71 -9.89
N LEU A 45 8.37 6.24 -9.98
CA LEU A 45 7.53 6.00 -8.81
C LEU A 45 8.17 4.99 -7.84
N GLN A 46 8.75 3.90 -8.37
CA GLN A 46 9.49 2.94 -7.56
C GLN A 46 10.66 3.60 -6.82
N SER A 47 11.47 4.41 -7.50
CA SER A 47 12.61 5.11 -6.91
C SER A 47 12.18 6.09 -5.81
N ILE A 48 11.13 6.88 -6.06
CA ILE A 48 10.56 7.79 -5.08
C ILE A 48 10.12 7.02 -3.83
N LEU A 49 9.34 5.95 -4.00
CA LEU A 49 8.87 5.14 -2.88
C LEU A 49 10.03 4.47 -2.11
N GLN A 50 11.08 4.02 -2.79
CA GLN A 50 12.28 3.49 -2.14
C GLN A 50 12.97 4.53 -1.26
N ASN A 51 13.09 5.77 -1.74
CA ASN A 51 13.69 6.87 -0.96
C ASN A 51 12.84 7.24 0.26
N TYR A 52 11.51 7.16 0.16
CA TYR A 52 10.64 7.36 1.31
C TYR A 52 10.76 6.22 2.34
N CYS A 53 10.87 4.97 1.88
CA CYS A 53 11.04 3.82 2.78
C CYS A 53 12.42 3.80 3.47
N SER A 54 13.47 4.35 2.84
CA SER A 54 14.80 4.50 3.44
C SER A 54 14.97 5.77 4.29
N GLY A 55 14.00 6.68 4.24
CA GLY A 55 14.01 7.94 4.97
C GLY A 55 13.63 7.83 6.46
N ALA A 56 13.78 8.95 7.17
CA ALA A 56 13.58 9.03 8.63
C ALA A 56 12.11 8.96 9.09
N MET A 57 11.14 8.95 8.17
CA MET A 57 9.71 8.90 8.48
C MET A 57 9.04 7.74 7.73
N PRO A 58 9.02 6.53 8.33
CA PRO A 58 8.24 5.44 7.78
C PRO A 58 6.76 5.80 7.82
N LEU A 59 6.17 6.03 6.65
CA LEU A 59 4.73 6.17 6.49
C LEU A 59 4.10 4.78 6.53
N LEU A 60 3.06 4.60 7.34
CA LEU A 60 2.31 3.34 7.40
C LEU A 60 1.77 2.97 6.01
N GLY A 61 2.03 1.73 5.60
CA GLY A 61 1.61 1.21 4.29
C GLY A 61 2.52 1.56 3.12
N MET A 62 3.64 2.27 3.36
CA MET A 62 4.54 2.68 2.27
C MET A 62 5.39 1.52 1.73
N ASP A 63 5.81 0.59 2.59
CA ASP A 63 6.45 -0.67 2.16
C ASP A 63 5.52 -1.51 1.29
N GLU A 64 4.23 -1.57 1.65
CA GLU A 64 3.22 -2.30 0.86
C GLU A 64 2.98 -1.63 -0.49
N ALA A 65 2.92 -0.29 -0.53
CA ALA A 65 2.80 0.47 -1.78
C ALA A 65 4.03 0.26 -2.68
N LEU A 66 5.24 0.28 -2.09
CA LEU A 66 6.48 0.00 -2.82
C LEU A 66 6.47 -1.42 -3.40
N GLN A 67 6.03 -2.42 -2.62
CA GLN A 67 5.92 -3.79 -3.10
C GLN A 67 4.92 -3.91 -4.26
N ILE A 68 3.76 -3.25 -4.17
CA ILE A 68 2.76 -3.21 -5.26
C ILE A 68 3.37 -2.64 -6.54
N VAL A 69 4.15 -1.56 -6.44
CA VAL A 69 4.81 -0.96 -7.60
C VAL A 69 5.83 -1.92 -8.20
N LYS A 70 6.70 -2.52 -7.38
CA LYS A 70 7.71 -3.51 -7.82
C LYS A 70 7.08 -4.72 -8.53
N ASP A 71 5.97 -5.24 -8.01
CA ASP A 71 5.26 -6.39 -8.58
C ASP A 71 4.55 -6.05 -9.91
N SER A 72 4.25 -4.77 -10.12
CA SER A 72 3.52 -4.28 -11.29
C SER A 72 4.43 -3.73 -12.38
N SER A 73 5.64 -3.30 -12.04
CA SER A 73 6.68 -2.93 -12.98
C SER A 73 7.29 -4.19 -13.63
N PRO A 74 7.50 -4.21 -14.96
CA PRO A 74 8.27 -5.28 -15.57
C PRO A 74 9.69 -5.26 -14.99
N PRO A 75 10.37 -6.42 -14.93
CA PRO A 75 11.77 -6.45 -14.53
C PRO A 75 12.54 -5.47 -15.42
N THR A 76 13.38 -4.63 -14.81
CA THR A 76 14.30 -3.79 -15.57
C THR A 76 15.01 -4.69 -16.57
N PRO A 77 14.92 -4.44 -17.89
CA PRO A 77 15.75 -5.15 -18.83
C PRO A 77 17.17 -4.73 -18.50
N HIS A 78 17.87 -5.56 -17.74
CA HIS A 78 19.30 -5.46 -17.58
C HIS A 78 19.85 -5.47 -19.01
N MET A 79 20.60 -4.43 -19.36
CA MET A 79 21.10 -4.16 -20.71
C MET A 79 21.57 -5.45 -21.39
N GLN A 80 20.92 -5.82 -22.49
CA GLN A 80 21.50 -6.69 -23.52
C GLN A 80 22.35 -5.84 -24.46
#